data_AF-A0A150RD15-F1
#
_entry.id   AF-A0A150RD15-F1
#
_cell.length_a   1.000
_cell.length_b   1.000
_cell.length_c   1.000
_cell.angle_alpha   90.00
_cell.angle_beta   90.00
_cell.angle_gamma   90.00
#
_symmetry.space_group_name_H-M   'P 1'
#
loop_
_entity.id
_entity.type
_entity.pdbx_description
1 polymer ?
#
loop_
_entity_poly.entity_id
_entity_poly.type
_entity_poly.pdbx_seq_one_letter_code
_entity_poly.pdbx_strand_id
1 'polypeptide(L)'
;MTGTAPQGSMAAPSSKVGGGSQAPLVEPIELSLPLDQYAALCAELVLFPDASEAIFRRYGLGSTEMRLAVDAAWKERLSKRPAEYARWQQLYRNHHAHFTKRGAPAE
;
A
#
# COMPACT_ATOMS: atom_id res chain seq x y z
N MET A 1 -39.34 -5.27 47.49
CA MET A 1 -39.04 -3.82 47.55
C MET A 1 -37.52 -3.75 47.41
N THR A 2 -36.83 -3.31 46.36
CA THR A 2 -36.96 -2.45 45.15
C THR A 2 -35.81 -2.95 44.23
N GLY A 3 -35.83 -3.09 42.91
CA GLY A 3 -36.54 -2.38 41.85
C GLY A 3 -35.61 -1.35 41.18
N THR A 4 -34.67 -1.77 40.30
CA THR A 4 -33.97 -0.85 39.37
C THR A 4 -33.68 -1.54 38.02
N ALA A 5 -33.91 -0.78 36.95
CA ALA A 5 -34.21 -1.13 35.56
C ALA A 5 -33.00 -1.56 34.67
N PRO A 6 -33.26 -2.09 33.45
CA PRO A 6 -32.23 -2.52 32.49
C PRO A 6 -31.81 -1.38 31.54
N GLN A 7 -30.54 -1.38 31.10
CA GLN A 7 -30.12 -0.58 29.94
C GLN A 7 -29.53 -1.50 28.87
N GLY A 8 -30.19 -1.51 27.72
CA GLY A 8 -29.66 -2.07 26.48
C GLY A 8 -28.80 -1.06 25.73
N SER A 9 -27.83 -1.59 24.99
CA SER A 9 -27.08 -1.06 23.84
C SER A 9 -25.83 -1.94 23.75
N MET A 10 -25.46 -2.63 22.68
CA MET A 10 -25.63 -2.31 21.28
C MET A 10 -25.41 -3.58 20.45
N ALA A 11 -26.01 -3.61 19.26
CA ALA A 11 -25.98 -4.68 18.28
C ALA A 11 -24.57 -5.15 17.87
N ALA A 12 -24.47 -6.43 17.53
CA ALA A 12 -23.44 -6.97 16.63
C ALA A 12 -23.84 -6.68 15.16
N PRO A 13 -22.90 -6.71 14.18
CA PRO A 13 -22.41 -8.01 13.69
C PRO A 13 -20.91 -8.05 13.28
N SER A 14 -20.40 -9.28 13.32
CA SER A 14 -19.37 -9.90 12.47
C SER A 14 -18.49 -9.02 11.58
N SER A 15 -17.17 -9.25 11.70
CA SER A 15 -16.38 -9.61 10.53
C SER A 15 -15.30 -10.60 10.92
N LYS A 16 -15.52 -11.85 10.49
CA LYS A 16 -14.49 -12.90 10.40
C LYS A 16 -13.23 -12.32 9.77
N VAL A 17 -12.12 -12.34 10.49
CA VAL A 17 -10.84 -12.64 9.83
C VAL A 17 -10.55 -14.09 10.14
N GLY A 18 -11.16 -14.96 9.33
CA GLY A 18 -10.56 -16.26 9.08
C GLY A 18 -9.18 -15.94 8.53
N GLY A 19 -8.15 -16.20 9.35
CA GLY A 19 -6.77 -16.27 8.91
C GLY A 19 -6.67 -17.44 7.95
N GLY A 20 -7.18 -17.25 6.74
CA GLY A 20 -6.82 -18.07 5.61
C GLY A 20 -5.34 -17.87 5.44
N SER A 21 -4.58 -18.87 5.88
CA SER A 21 -3.25 -19.17 5.34
C SER A 21 -3.42 -19.46 3.85
N GLN A 22 -3.72 -18.44 3.06
CA GLN A 22 -3.49 -18.49 1.64
C GLN A 22 -1.99 -18.29 1.51
N ALA A 23 -1.27 -19.41 1.44
CA ALA A 23 0.12 -19.41 1.01
C ALA A 23 0.18 -18.52 -0.23
N PRO A 24 0.87 -17.37 -0.19
CA PRO A 24 0.87 -16.47 -1.33
C PRO A 24 1.60 -17.24 -2.42
N LEU A 25 0.88 -17.56 -3.49
CA LEU A 25 1.49 -17.80 -4.79
C LEU A 25 2.20 -16.48 -5.09
N VAL A 26 3.47 -16.37 -4.67
CA VAL A 26 4.28 -15.17 -4.87
C VAL A 26 4.41 -15.03 -6.37
N GLU A 27 3.59 -14.15 -6.95
CA GLU A 27 3.61 -13.94 -8.39
C GLU A 27 4.95 -13.32 -8.79
N PRO A 28 5.43 -13.58 -10.01
CA PRO A 28 6.74 -13.12 -10.46
C PRO A 28 6.96 -11.61 -10.32
N ILE A 29 5.89 -10.80 -10.31
CA ILE A 29 6.01 -9.35 -10.07
C ILE A 29 6.37 -9.01 -8.62
N GLU A 30 5.93 -9.80 -7.62
CA GLU A 30 6.32 -9.60 -6.21
C GLU A 30 7.74 -10.10 -5.92
N LEU A 31 8.23 -11.06 -6.72
CA LEU A 31 9.64 -11.48 -6.70
C LEU A 31 10.55 -10.41 -7.31
N SER A 32 10.03 -9.60 -8.24
CA SER A 32 10.78 -8.53 -8.91
C SER A 32 10.66 -7.19 -8.19
N LEU A 33 9.47 -6.84 -7.71
CA LEU A 33 9.18 -5.60 -6.99
C LEU A 33 8.03 -5.83 -5.98
N PRO A 34 8.28 -6.02 -4.68
CA PRO A 34 7.22 -6.26 -3.71
C PRO A 34 6.31 -5.03 -3.55
N LEU A 35 5.06 -5.25 -3.12
CA LEU A 35 4.06 -4.18 -2.95
C LEU A 35 4.57 -2.98 -2.12
N ASP A 36 5.39 -3.24 -1.09
CA ASP A 36 6.01 -2.20 -0.26
C ASP A 36 6.95 -1.30 -1.06
N GLN A 37 7.82 -1.88 -1.89
CA GLN A 37 8.73 -1.13 -2.75
C GLN A 37 7.97 -0.38 -3.85
N TYR A 38 6.89 -0.95 -4.38
CA TYR A 38 6.02 -0.24 -5.31
C TYR A 38 5.34 0.97 -4.65
N ALA A 39 4.84 0.83 -3.42
CA ALA A 39 4.26 1.94 -2.66
C ALA A 39 5.29 3.03 -2.33
N ALA A 40 6.51 2.64 -1.94
CA ALA A 40 7.62 3.56 -1.70
C ALA A 40 8.00 4.30 -2.99
N LEU A 41 8.13 3.59 -4.11
CA LEU A 41 8.41 4.17 -5.43
C LEU A 41 7.36 5.23 -5.80
N CYS A 42 6.06 4.91 -5.69
CA CYS A 42 5.00 5.89 -5.95
C CYS A 42 5.13 7.13 -5.04
N ALA A 43 5.44 6.95 -3.76
CA ALA A 43 5.58 8.05 -2.81
C ALA A 43 6.81 8.93 -3.12
N GLU A 44 7.96 8.33 -3.46
CA GLU A 44 9.17 9.04 -3.84
C GLU A 44 8.98 9.84 -5.13
N LEU A 45 8.29 9.28 -6.13
CA LEU A 45 8.02 9.96 -7.39
C LEU A 45 7.12 11.19 -7.23
N VAL A 46 6.16 11.14 -6.30
CA VAL A 46 5.26 12.27 -6.01
C VAL A 46 6.02 13.41 -5.32
N LEU A 47 6.98 13.09 -4.45
CA LEU A 47 7.72 14.09 -3.67
C LEU A 47 8.99 14.59 -4.36
N PHE A 48 9.64 13.74 -5.16
CA PHE A 48 10.87 14.04 -5.89
C PHE A 48 10.72 13.72 -7.38
N PRO A 49 9.83 14.42 -8.11
CA PRO A 49 9.67 14.21 -9.55
C PRO A 49 10.96 14.52 -10.33
N ASP A 50 11.79 15.44 -9.82
CA ASP A 50 13.10 15.78 -10.40
C ASP A 50 14.11 14.63 -10.30
N ALA A 51 14.08 13.87 -9.19
CA ALA A 51 14.92 12.69 -8.99
C ALA A 51 14.31 11.41 -9.59
N SER A 52 13.17 11.49 -10.27
CA SER A 52 12.43 10.33 -10.75
C SER A 52 13.28 9.39 -11.60
N GLU A 53 14.08 9.92 -12.53
CA GLU A 53 14.96 9.10 -13.38
C GLU A 53 16.01 8.34 -12.55
N ALA A 54 16.63 9.00 -11.57
CA ALA A 54 17.61 8.39 -10.68
C ALA A 54 16.97 7.30 -9.79
N ILE A 55 15.77 7.58 -9.27
CA ILE A 55 14.96 6.62 -8.52
C ILE A 55 14.68 5.41 -9.40
N PHE A 56 14.07 5.59 -10.57
CA PHE A 56 13.75 4.50 -11.49
C PHE A 56 14.96 3.66 -11.89
N ARG A 57 16.13 4.28 -12.15
CA ARG A 57 17.37 3.56 -12.42
C ARG A 57 17.81 2.68 -11.24
N ARG A 58 17.61 3.13 -9.99
CA ARG A 58 17.93 2.36 -8.79
C ARG A 58 17.07 1.11 -8.64
N TYR A 59 15.82 1.16 -9.11
CA TYR A 59 14.89 0.03 -9.15
C TYR A 59 15.03 -0.82 -10.43
N GLY A 60 15.99 -0.51 -11.32
CA GLY A 60 16.14 -1.21 -12.60
C GLY A 60 15.08 -0.87 -13.65
N LEU A 61 14.20 0.10 -13.38
CA LEU A 61 13.13 0.56 -14.26
C LEU A 61 13.61 1.68 -15.18
N GLY A 62 14.73 1.45 -15.88
CA GLY A 62 15.37 2.47 -16.72
C GLY A 62 14.46 3.01 -17.83
N SER A 63 13.61 2.16 -18.41
CA SER A 63 12.77 2.50 -19.56
C SER A 63 11.34 2.90 -19.17
N THR A 64 10.81 3.93 -19.82
CA THR A 64 9.41 4.38 -19.64
C THR A 64 8.40 3.26 -19.87
N GLU A 65 8.59 2.42 -20.89
CA GLU A 65 7.73 1.25 -21.13
C GLU A 65 7.74 0.27 -19.97
N MET A 66 8.90 0.00 -19.36
CA MET A 66 9.02 -0.91 -18.22
C MET A 66 8.30 -0.34 -16.99
N ARG A 67 8.42 0.97 -16.77
CA ARG A 67 7.71 1.69 -15.69
C ARG A 67 6.19 1.57 -15.88
N LEU A 68 5.70 1.82 -17.09
CA LEU A 68 4.28 1.72 -17.42
C LEU A 68 3.75 0.29 -17.33
N ALA A 69 4.53 -0.70 -17.77
CA ALA A 69 4.16 -2.11 -17.66
C ALA A 69 4.01 -2.56 -16.19
N VAL A 70 4.94 -2.14 -15.33
CA VAL A 70 4.89 -2.43 -13.89
C VAL A 70 3.72 -1.70 -13.22
N ASP A 71 3.51 -0.42 -13.49
CA ASP A 71 2.37 0.35 -12.96
C ASP A 71 1.02 -0.25 -13.41
N ALA A 72 0.91 -0.63 -14.68
CA ALA A 72 -0.29 -1.26 -15.24
C ALA A 72 -0.58 -2.63 -14.60
N ALA A 73 0.44 -3.47 -14.45
CA ALA A 73 0.31 -4.77 -13.81
C ALA A 73 -0.12 -4.64 -12.35
N TRP A 74 0.46 -3.69 -11.61
CA TRP A 74 0.05 -3.39 -10.25
C TRP A 74 -1.37 -2.83 -10.17
N LYS A 75 -1.74 -1.86 -11.01
CA LYS A 75 -3.10 -1.31 -11.05
C LYS A 75 -4.15 -2.37 -11.35
N GLU A 76 -3.90 -3.24 -12.33
CA GLU A 76 -4.82 -4.33 -12.66
C GLU A 76 -5.00 -5.27 -11.46
N ARG A 77 -3.90 -5.66 -10.81
CA ARG A 77 -3.93 -6.54 -9.63
C ARG A 77 -4.66 -5.90 -8.45
N LEU A 78 -4.36 -4.64 -8.15
CA LEU A 78 -5.00 -3.90 -7.06
C LEU A 78 -6.50 -3.69 -7.33
N SER A 79 -6.89 -3.51 -8.59
CA SER A 79 -8.31 -3.40 -8.98
C SER A 79 -9.08 -4.70 -8.75
N LYS A 80 -8.41 -5.85 -8.94
CA LYS A 80 -8.98 -7.18 -8.70
C LYS A 80 -8.97 -7.58 -7.22
N ARG A 81 -8.14 -6.94 -6.39
CA ARG A 81 -7.86 -7.36 -5.00
C ARG A 81 -7.97 -6.19 -4.02
N PRO A 82 -9.16 -5.90 -3.50
CA PRO A 82 -9.39 -4.75 -2.62
C PRO A 82 -8.61 -4.82 -1.30
N ALA A 83 -8.31 -6.03 -0.79
CA ALA A 83 -7.50 -6.21 0.41
C ALA A 83 -6.03 -5.78 0.20
N GLU A 84 -5.46 -6.09 -0.98
CA GLU A 84 -4.11 -5.63 -1.36
C GLU A 84 -4.11 -4.13 -1.62
N TYR A 85 -5.18 -3.58 -2.20
CA TYR A 85 -5.34 -2.14 -2.37
C TYR A 85 -5.37 -1.37 -1.04
N ALA A 86 -6.11 -1.87 -0.04
CA ALA A 86 -6.11 -1.28 1.30
C ALA A 86 -4.70 -1.30 1.93
N ARG A 87 -3.97 -2.43 1.78
CA ARG A 87 -2.60 -2.55 2.28
C ARG A 87 -1.64 -1.60 1.55
N TRP A 88 -1.74 -1.49 0.23
CA TRP A 88 -0.97 -0.55 -0.58
C TRP A 88 -1.21 0.89 -0.15
N GLN A 89 -2.47 1.30 0.06
CA GLN A 89 -2.80 2.64 0.52
C GLN A 89 -2.17 2.94 1.90
N GLN A 90 -2.20 1.98 2.82
CA GLN A 90 -1.58 2.15 4.14
C GLN A 90 -0.07 2.32 4.04
N LEU A 91 0.59 1.48 3.23
CA LEU A 91 2.04 1.57 2.98
C LEU A 91 2.40 2.88 2.29
N TYR A 92 1.65 3.27 1.26
CA TYR A 92 1.82 4.53 0.55
C TYR A 92 1.75 5.72 1.49
N ARG A 93 0.74 5.78 2.38
CA ARG A 93 0.61 6.87 3.38
C ARG A 93 1.80 6.92 4.33
N ASN A 94 2.27 5.75 4.79
CA ASN A 94 3.42 5.66 5.69
C ASN A 94 4.70 6.16 5.01
N HIS A 95 4.98 5.67 3.80
CA HIS A 95 6.12 6.10 2.99
C HIS A 95 6.04 7.58 2.63
N HIS A 96 4.89 8.05 2.16
CA HIS A 96 4.67 9.46 1.84
C HIS A 96 4.94 10.35 3.05
N ALA A 97 4.45 10.00 4.25
CA ALA A 97 4.73 10.75 5.47
C ALA A 97 6.24 10.70 5.84
N HIS A 98 6.89 9.55 5.67
CA HIS A 98 8.33 9.39 5.92
C HIS A 98 9.17 10.23 4.95
N PHE A 99 8.87 10.20 3.66
CA PHE A 99 9.56 11.00 2.64
C PHE A 99 9.24 12.49 2.76
N THR A 100 8.02 12.87 3.13
CA THR A 100 7.67 14.26 3.42
C THR A 100 8.53 14.80 4.57
N LYS A 101 8.72 14.01 5.64
CA LYS A 101 9.63 14.38 6.74
C LYS A 101 11.09 14.46 6.30
N ARG A 102 11.52 13.65 5.33
CA ARG A 102 12.90 13.66 4.78
C ARG A 102 13.14 14.77 3.76
N GLY A 103 12.10 15.20 3.04
CA GLY A 103 12.13 16.30 2.07
C GLY A 103 11.82 17.67 2.69
N ALA A 104 11.31 17.70 3.92
CA ALA A 104 11.28 18.93 4.70
C ALA A 104 12.72 19.37 4.97
N PRO A 105 13.14 20.58 4.54
CA PRO A 105 14.41 21.11 5.01
C PRO A 105 14.33 21.20 6.54
N ALA A 106 15.32 20.65 7.23
CA ALA A 106 15.52 20.98 8.63
C ALA A 106 15.77 22.49 8.70
N GLU A 107 14.88 23.23 9.36
CA GLU A 107 15.18 24.58 9.84
C GLU A 107 16.31 24.53 10.88
#